data_AF-A0A529Y6P8-F1
#
_entry.id   AF-A0A529Y6P8-F1
#
_cell.length_a   1.000
_cell.length_b   1.000
_cell.length_c   1.000
_cell.angle_alpha   90.00
_cell.angle_beta   90.00
_cell.angle_gamma   90.00
#
_symmetry.space_group_name_H-M   'P 1'
#
loop_
_entity.id
_entity.type
_entity.pdbx_description
1 polymer ?
#
loop_
_entity_poly.entity_id
_entity_poly.type
_entity_poly.pdbx_seq_one_letter_code
_entity_poly.pdbx_strand_id
1 'polypeptide(L)' 'MEEAVDLLGEHIILAHAKDIDRAGKVVATRAGAVDLHRFLRLLRSCGYGQAVVAHGFEHKDAAASGAALRALLEDVS' A
#
# COMPACT_ATOMS: atom_id res chain seq x y z
N MET A 1 2.12 5.34 11.15
CA MET A 1 2.31 5.64 9.70
C MET A 1 2.18 7.13 9.45
N GLU A 2 1.33 7.79 10.22
CA GLU A 2 1.07 9.22 10.31
C GLU A 2 2.36 10.04 10.39
N GLU A 3 3.24 9.76 11.36
CA GLU A 3 4.52 10.48 11.51
C GLU A 3 5.37 10.48 10.23
N ALA A 4 5.40 9.36 9.48
CA ALA A 4 6.16 9.31 8.24
C ALA A 4 5.56 10.22 7.15
N VAL A 5 4.24 10.37 7.14
CA VAL A 5 3.53 11.26 6.20
C VAL A 5 3.66 12.71 6.63
N ASP A 6 3.63 13.00 7.93
CA ASP A 6 3.87 14.35 8.47
C ASP A 6 5.29 14.82 8.15
N LEU A 7 6.28 13.92 8.21
CA LEU A 7 7.69 14.26 7.95
C LEU A 7 8.05 14.31 6.46
N LEU A 8 7.44 13.43 5.64
CA LEU A 8 7.93 13.19 4.26
C LEU A 8 6.86 13.41 3.18
N GLY A 9 5.61 13.69 3.53
CA GLY A 9 4.46 13.66 2.62
C GLY A 9 4.66 14.43 1.32
N GLU A 10 5.14 15.67 1.40
CA GLU A 10 5.39 16.54 0.24
C GLU A 10 6.56 16.07 -0.63
N HIS A 11 7.39 15.16 -0.13
CA HIS A 11 8.55 14.61 -0.82
C HIS A 11 8.31 13.20 -1.37
N ILE A 12 7.12 12.62 -1.18
CA ILE A 12 6.79 11.29 -1.68
C ILE A 12 6.59 11.35 -3.21
N ILE A 13 7.52 10.76 -3.94
CA ILE A 13 7.42 10.58 -5.41
C ILE A 13 7.01 9.17 -5.82
N LEU A 14 7.17 8.18 -4.94
CA LEU A 14 6.87 6.77 -5.18
C LEU A 14 6.47 6.10 -3.85
N ALA A 15 5.44 5.26 -3.89
CA ALA A 15 5.01 4.49 -2.73
C ALA A 15 4.84 2.99 -3.06
N HIS A 16 5.25 2.15 -2.11
CA HIS A 16 5.08 0.70 -2.18
C HIS A 16 3.93 0.27 -1.26
N ALA A 17 2.88 -0.32 -1.83
CA ALA A 17 1.77 -0.93 -1.10
C ALA A 17 2.11 -2.39 -0.77
N LYS A 18 3.12 -2.58 0.08
CA LYS A 18 3.63 -3.90 0.48
C LYS A 18 2.96 -4.36 1.77
N ASP A 19 2.45 -5.59 1.79
CA ASP A 19 1.88 -6.21 2.98
C ASP A 19 2.87 -7.21 3.59
N ILE A 20 2.87 -7.31 4.92
CA ILE A 20 3.76 -8.21 5.66
C ILE A 20 3.00 -8.96 6.75
N ASP A 21 3.31 -10.23 6.95
CA ASP A 21 2.76 -11.01 8.06
C ASP A 21 3.48 -10.68 9.39
N ARG A 22 3.04 -11.32 10.48
CA ARG A 22 3.61 -11.12 11.83
C ARG A 22 5.05 -11.63 11.97
N ALA A 23 5.51 -12.47 11.05
CA ALA A 23 6.90 -12.93 11.00
C ALA A 23 7.78 -12.00 10.14
N GLY A 24 7.21 -10.94 9.55
CA GLY A 24 7.90 -10.01 8.68
C GLY A 24 8.07 -10.51 7.25
N LYS A 25 7.42 -11.62 6.86
CA LYS A 25 7.43 -12.10 5.48
C LYS A 25 6.50 -11.24 4.64
N VAL A 26 6.94 -10.88 3.43
CA VAL A 26 6.09 -10.21 2.45
C VAL A 26 5.06 -11.21 1.92
N VAL A 27 3.80 -10.78 1.91
CA VAL A 27 2.65 -11.62 1.50
C VAL A 27 1.78 -10.86 0.50
N ALA A 28 0.85 -11.58 -0.11
CA ALA A 28 -0.12 -11.00 -1.04
C ALA A 28 -0.89 -9.84 -0.38
N THR A 29 -1.35 -8.90 -1.20
CA THR A 29 -2.14 -7.74 -0.74
C THR A 29 -3.33 -8.18 0.13
N ARG A 30 -3.46 -7.62 1.34
CA ARG A 30 -4.49 -7.94 2.36
C ARG A 30 -4.33 -9.28 3.07
N ALA A 31 -3.26 -10.04 2.82
CA ALA A 31 -2.97 -11.28 3.54
C ALA A 31 -2.09 -11.05 4.79
N GLY A 32 -1.55 -9.84 4.97
CA GLY A 32 -0.68 -9.50 6.08
C GLY A 32 -1.37 -8.67 7.16
N ALA A 33 -0.55 -7.95 7.92
CA ALA A 33 -0.94 -7.17 9.08
C ALA A 33 -0.91 -5.66 8.83
N VAL A 34 -0.50 -5.20 7.63
CA VAL A 34 -0.45 -3.77 7.32
C VAL A 34 -1.87 -3.29 7.01
N ASP A 35 -2.31 -2.22 7.67
CA ASP A 35 -3.54 -1.53 7.30
C ASP A 35 -3.33 -0.71 6.01
N LEU A 36 -3.41 -1.41 4.88
CA LEU A 36 -3.23 -0.81 3.56
C LEU A 36 -4.31 0.22 3.23
N HIS A 37 -5.51 0.12 3.80
CA HIS A 37 -6.55 1.12 3.59
C HIS A 37 -6.17 2.44 4.24
N ARG A 38 -5.77 2.39 5.52
CA ARG A 38 -5.25 3.56 6.25
C ARG A 38 -4.03 4.16 5.56
N PHE A 39 -3.10 3.32 5.11
CA PHE A 39 -1.91 3.75 4.38
C PHE A 39 -2.28 4.55 3.11
N LEU A 40 -3.17 4.03 2.27
CA LEU A 40 -3.58 4.70 1.03
C LEU A 40 -4.34 6.00 1.30
N ARG A 41 -5.18 6.05 2.34
CA ARG A 41 -5.83 7.30 2.78
C ARG A 41 -4.82 8.37 3.20
N LEU A 42 -3.77 7.98 3.91
CA LEU A 42 -2.73 8.91 4.33
C LEU A 42 -1.95 9.46 3.14
N LEU A 43 -1.60 8.61 2.16
CA LEU A 43 -0.99 9.07 0.91
C LEU A 43 -1.87 10.10 0.20
N ARG A 44 -3.17 9.87 0.11
CA ARG A 44 -4.11 10.86 -0.46
C ARG A 44 -4.13 12.17 0.32
N SER A 45 -4.12 12.10 1.66
CA SER A 45 -4.15 13.31 2.50
C SER A 45 -2.92 14.20 2.37
N CYS A 46 -1.76 13.66 2.00
CA CYS A 46 -0.55 14.45 1.73
C CYS A 46 -0.36 14.81 0.25
N GLY A 47 -1.41 14.68 -0.57
CA GLY A 47 -1.38 15.05 -1.99
C GLY A 47 -0.80 13.98 -2.93
N TYR A 48 -0.44 12.79 -2.43
CA TYR A 48 0.05 11.71 -3.28
C TYR A 48 -1.09 11.03 -4.04
N GLY A 49 -1.26 11.45 -5.30
CA GLY A 49 -2.29 10.97 -6.24
C GLY A 49 -1.85 9.82 -7.16
N GLN A 50 -0.58 9.44 -7.15
CA GLN A 50 0.03 8.61 -8.19
C GLN A 50 -0.16 7.10 -7.95
N ALA A 51 0.31 6.28 -8.90
CA ALA A 51 0.29 4.82 -8.82
C ALA A 51 1.15 4.30 -7.66
N VAL A 52 0.72 3.20 -7.04
CA VAL A 52 1.45 2.50 -5.99
C VAL A 52 1.88 1.12 -6.48
N VAL A 53 3.01 0.61 -5.96
CA VAL A 53 3.55 -0.69 -6.37
C VAL A 53 3.41 -1.72 -5.24
N ALA A 54 2.65 -2.78 -5.49
CA ALA A 54 2.67 -3.98 -4.67
C ALA A 54 3.76 -4.93 -5.18
N HIS A 55 4.62 -5.46 -4.30
CA HIS A 55 5.74 -6.32 -4.70
C HIS A 55 6.21 -7.24 -3.57
N GLY A 56 7.09 -8.18 -3.90
CA GLY A 56 7.79 -9.05 -2.95
C GLY A 56 7.05 -10.32 -2.53
N PHE A 57 5.87 -10.57 -3.10
CA PHE A 57 5.10 -11.82 -2.95
C PHE A 57 5.28 -12.75 -4.18
N GLU A 58 4.72 -13.95 -4.11
CA GLU A 58 4.87 -14.96 -5.16
C GLU A 58 4.14 -14.57 -6.45
N HIS A 59 4.70 -14.96 -7.60
CA HIS A 59 4.14 -14.64 -8.92
C HIS A 59 2.66 -15.04 -9.06
N LYS A 60 2.26 -16.17 -8.48
CA LYS A 60 0.88 -16.68 -8.50
C LYS A 60 -0.13 -15.70 -7.89
N ASP A 61 0.32 -14.83 -6.98
CA ASP A 61 -0.51 -13.89 -6.25
C ASP A 61 -0.64 -12.53 -6.96
N ALA A 62 0.07 -12.31 -8.07
CA ALA A 62 0.14 -11.01 -8.74
C ALA A 62 -1.21 -10.49 -9.23
N ALA A 63 -1.99 -11.34 -9.91
CA ALA A 63 -3.30 -10.95 -10.44
C ALA A 63 -4.29 -10.61 -9.31
N ALA A 64 -4.37 -11.47 -8.29
CA ALA A 64 -5.24 -11.26 -7.13
C ALA A 64 -4.82 -10.02 -6.33
N SER A 65 -3.52 -9.82 -6.11
CA SER A 65 -2.99 -8.66 -5.41
C SER A 65 -3.26 -7.35 -6.15
N GLY A 66 -3.16 -7.36 -7.49
CA GLY A 66 -3.52 -6.21 -8.32
C GLY A 66 -5.00 -5.85 -8.23
N ALA A 67 -5.89 -6.85 -8.29
CA ALA A 67 -7.33 -6.64 -8.14
C ALA A 67 -7.69 -6.11 -6.73
N ALA A 68 -7.10 -6.68 -5.68
CA ALA A 68 -7.32 -6.25 -4.31
C ALA A 68 -6.81 -4.82 -4.06
N LEU A 69 -5.63 -4.48 -4.59
CA LEU A 69 -5.07 -3.13 -4.48
C LEU A 69 -5.93 -2.11 -5.25
N ARG A 70 -6.42 -2.46 -6.43
CA ARG A 70 -7.33 -1.61 -7.19
C ARG A 70 -8.62 -1.32 -6.42
N ALA A 71 -9.24 -2.33 -5.81
CA ALA A 71 -10.44 -2.15 -5.01
C ALA A 71 -10.18 -1.22 -3.81
N LEU A 72 -9.02 -1.34 -3.15
CA LEU A 72 -8.63 -0.41 -2.07
C LEU A 72 -8.46 1.02 -2.57
N LEU A 73 -7.85 1.22 -3.75
CA LEU A 73 -7.67 2.54 -4.34
C LEU A 73 -9.00 3.19 -4.71
N GLU A 74 -9.96 2.42 -5.24
CA GLU A 74 -11.30 2.88 -5.58
C GLU A 74 -12.08 3.34 -4.33
N ASP A 75 -11.88 2.68 -3.18
CA ASP A 75 -12.54 3.02 -1.91
C ASP A 75 -11.97 4.27 -1.20
N VAL A 76 -10.71 4.64 -1.51
CA VAL A 76 -10.07 5.83 -0.92
C VAL A 76 -9.98 7.03 -1.88
N SER A 77 -10.56 6.91 -3.08
CA SER A 77 -10.57 7.97 -4.09
C SER A 77 -11.64 9.03 -3.84
#